data_AF-A0A432J9M6-F1
#
_entry.id   AF-A0A432J9M6-F1
#
_cell.length_a   1.000
_cell.length_b   1.000
_cell.length_c   1.000
_cell.angle_alpha   90.00
_cell.angle_beta   90.00
_cell.angle_gamma   90.00
#
_symmetry.space_group_name_H-M   'P 1'
#
loop_
_entity.id
_entity.type
_entity.pdbx_description
1 polymer ?
#
loop_
_entity_poly.entity_id
_entity_poly.type
_entity_poly.pdbx_seq_one_letter_code
_entity_poly.pdbx_strand_id
1 'polypeptide(L)'
;RGKVIGGSGSVNGQVFLRGVPEDYDDWAAEGNYEWSFVNLLPFFRKLETDLNVRDDFHGTDGPIPVWRLPRKDFLPVNEAFHQATVAAGFPEDPDMNNPDSTGTGPVPMNNPGGIRMSASLAYLNPNRHRLNLTIKANVLAHRVLFAYGDPTRAVGVEVESGGEKFTVEGSEIILCAGGIATPQLLLLSGVGPAGHLSDMGIPVVKDLPGVGQNLRDHPLVTIELEPKDGVKLSTTEPRIQSGLRYTAKGSDSRNDMQLFPSSFTGLRAGDPLQGRSPDRPQGLRITCILKLADSAGELTLNSADPSDPPYLEYRYFETEWDRKRMREAIHLSLKFLEHPVFGPLVERRLSPTDADVATDNALDAWLRQNVATTQHTSGTCKMGPESDPMAVVDQYCRVRGLQNLRVVDLSICPNVVRANTNATAIVIAERAAGWIN
;
A
#
# COMPACT_ATOMS: atom_id res chain seq x y z
N ARG A 1 -4.95 7.67 -4.45
CA ARG A 1 -3.98 7.52 -5.57
C ARG A 1 -3.40 8.87 -5.96
N GLY A 2 -2.08 8.99 -6.07
CA GLY A 2 -1.44 10.25 -6.49
C GLY A 2 -1.37 10.37 -8.02
N LYS A 3 -1.96 11.44 -8.58
CA LYS A 3 -1.80 11.84 -9.99
C LYS A 3 -0.83 13.02 -10.09
N VAL A 4 0.43 12.74 -9.80
CA VAL A 4 1.54 13.72 -9.75
C VAL A 4 2.86 12.97 -9.99
N ILE A 5 3.92 13.67 -10.39
CA ILE A 5 5.26 13.06 -10.47
C ILE A 5 5.65 12.53 -9.08
N GLY A 6 6.13 11.28 -9.04
CA GLY A 6 6.36 10.51 -7.80
C GLY A 6 5.16 9.68 -7.35
N GLY A 7 4.03 9.76 -8.06
CA GLY A 7 2.85 8.91 -7.87
C GLY A 7 2.27 9.01 -6.47
N SER A 8 1.77 7.88 -5.96
CA SER A 8 1.19 7.80 -4.61
C SER A 8 2.19 8.12 -3.49
N GLY A 9 3.50 7.96 -3.71
CA GLY A 9 4.54 8.35 -2.74
C GLY A 9 4.54 9.86 -2.43
N SER A 10 4.04 10.68 -3.35
CA SER A 10 3.90 12.13 -3.16
C SER A 10 2.67 12.53 -2.33
N VAL A 11 1.75 11.61 -2.03
CA VAL A 11 0.50 11.88 -1.28
C VAL A 11 0.20 10.89 -0.15
N ASN A 12 1.03 9.86 0.05
CA ASN A 12 0.81 8.81 1.06
C ASN A 12 0.95 9.31 2.51
N GLY A 13 0.69 8.43 3.48
CA GLY A 13 0.87 8.71 4.91
C GLY A 13 2.31 8.78 5.43
N GLN A 14 3.33 8.73 4.55
CA GLN A 14 4.77 8.82 4.88
C GLN A 14 5.32 7.71 5.79
N VAL A 15 4.51 6.71 6.13
CA VAL A 15 4.98 5.50 6.82
C VAL A 15 5.95 4.73 5.93
N PHE A 16 7.09 4.37 6.49
CA PHE A 16 8.17 3.66 5.83
C PHE A 16 8.41 2.30 6.50
N LEU A 17 7.38 1.46 6.49
CA LEU A 17 7.47 0.07 6.95
C LEU A 17 7.85 -0.85 5.79
N ARG A 18 8.68 -1.85 6.10
CA ARG A 18 8.96 -3.00 5.23
C ARG A 18 8.01 -4.15 5.56
N GLY A 19 7.72 -5.00 4.57
CA GLY A 19 7.07 -6.29 4.82
C GLY A 19 7.87 -7.12 5.83
N VAL A 20 7.22 -8.06 6.49
CA VAL A 20 7.97 -9.04 7.28
C VAL A 20 8.72 -9.98 6.34
N PRO A 21 9.86 -10.59 6.73
CA PRO A 21 10.61 -11.52 5.88
C PRO A 21 9.74 -12.57 5.21
N GLU A 22 8.79 -13.13 5.95
CA GLU A 22 7.87 -14.16 5.51
C GLU A 22 7.04 -13.72 4.29
N ASP A 23 6.70 -12.43 4.14
CA ASP A 23 5.97 -11.95 2.95
C ASP A 23 6.74 -12.24 1.65
N TYR A 24 8.06 -12.02 1.69
CA TYR A 24 8.95 -12.14 0.55
C TYR A 24 9.36 -13.60 0.32
N ASP A 25 9.54 -14.35 1.41
CA ASP A 25 9.83 -15.77 1.35
C ASP A 25 8.62 -16.58 0.86
N ASP A 26 7.38 -16.17 1.18
CA ASP A 26 6.15 -16.73 0.62
C ASP A 26 6.10 -16.50 -0.91
N TRP A 27 6.44 -15.29 -1.39
CA TRP A 27 6.54 -15.03 -2.83
C TRP A 27 7.58 -15.91 -3.50
N ALA A 28 8.71 -16.14 -2.84
CA ALA A 28 9.77 -17.02 -3.33
C ALA A 28 9.32 -18.50 -3.36
N ALA A 29 8.58 -18.95 -2.34
CA ALA A 29 8.00 -20.29 -2.27
C ALA A 29 6.96 -20.55 -3.38
N GLU A 30 6.28 -19.50 -3.85
CA GLU A 30 5.43 -19.56 -5.05
C GLU A 30 6.21 -19.70 -6.38
N GLY A 31 7.55 -19.77 -6.34
CA GLY A 31 8.42 -19.96 -7.51
C GLY A 31 9.14 -18.69 -7.99
N ASN A 32 9.10 -17.61 -7.21
CA ASN A 32 9.76 -16.33 -7.53
C ASN A 32 11.04 -16.14 -6.70
N TYR A 33 12.00 -17.06 -6.82
CA TYR A 33 13.17 -17.17 -5.93
C TYR A 33 14.00 -15.88 -5.78
N GLU A 34 14.04 -15.04 -6.81
CA GLU A 34 14.74 -13.75 -6.80
C GLU A 34 14.15 -12.72 -5.84
N TRP A 35 13.01 -13.03 -5.23
CA TRP A 35 12.22 -12.14 -4.37
C TRP A 35 12.19 -12.57 -2.90
N SER A 36 12.98 -13.56 -2.49
CA SER A 36 13.14 -13.91 -1.07
C SER A 36 13.65 -12.71 -0.26
N PHE A 37 13.38 -12.70 1.05
CA PHE A 37 13.79 -11.58 1.91
C PHE A 37 15.31 -11.36 1.86
N VAL A 38 16.08 -12.44 1.88
CA VAL A 38 17.55 -12.41 1.80
C VAL A 38 18.02 -11.76 0.49
N ASN A 39 17.35 -12.04 -0.63
CA ASN A 39 17.69 -11.45 -1.93
C ASN A 39 17.29 -9.98 -2.04
N LEU A 40 16.25 -9.55 -1.31
CA LEU A 40 15.77 -8.17 -1.30
C LEU A 40 16.45 -7.28 -0.27
N LEU A 41 16.99 -7.84 0.82
CA LEU A 41 17.62 -7.07 1.90
C LEU A 41 18.72 -6.11 1.41
N PRO A 42 19.64 -6.48 0.50
CA PRO A 42 20.62 -5.55 -0.04
C PRO A 42 19.98 -4.35 -0.76
N PHE A 43 18.82 -4.53 -1.40
CA PHE A 43 18.10 -3.46 -2.08
C PHE A 43 17.33 -2.57 -1.10
N PHE A 44 16.78 -3.16 -0.03
CA PHE A 44 16.21 -2.38 1.09
C PHE A 44 17.26 -1.51 1.76
N ARG A 45 18.47 -2.04 1.97
CA ARG A 45 19.59 -1.24 2.49
C ARG A 45 20.00 -0.15 1.49
N LYS A 46 20.14 -0.49 0.21
CA LYS A 46 20.56 0.46 -0.84
C LYS A 46 19.61 1.66 -1.00
N LEU A 47 18.30 1.44 -0.85
CA LEU A 47 17.32 2.53 -1.04
C LEU A 47 17.21 3.46 0.16
N GLU A 48 17.71 3.06 1.34
CA GLU A 48 17.44 3.70 2.63
C GLU A 48 18.67 4.43 3.21
N THR A 49 18.41 5.55 3.87
CA THR A 49 19.28 6.11 4.92
C THR A 49 18.49 6.18 6.23
N ASP A 50 18.68 5.22 7.14
CA ASP A 50 18.05 5.27 8.47
C ASP A 50 18.85 6.20 9.40
N LEU A 51 18.16 7.19 9.97
CA LEU A 51 18.75 8.22 10.82
C LEU A 51 18.85 7.81 12.29
N ASN A 52 18.23 6.70 12.70
CA ASN A 52 18.13 6.26 14.08
C ASN A 52 18.77 4.89 14.35
N VAL A 53 18.78 3.99 13.38
CA VAL A 53 19.29 2.63 13.52
C VAL A 53 20.51 2.42 12.62
N ARG A 54 21.53 1.73 13.14
CA ARG A 54 22.75 1.37 12.41
C ARG A 54 23.13 -0.07 12.73
N ASP A 55 22.84 -0.98 11.81
CA ASP A 55 23.10 -2.41 11.93
C ASP A 55 23.20 -3.09 10.53
N ASP A 56 23.11 -4.42 10.52
CA ASP A 56 23.17 -5.25 9.32
C ASP A 56 21.87 -5.27 8.49
N PHE A 57 20.77 -4.67 8.97
CA PHE A 57 19.47 -4.61 8.29
C PHE A 57 19.13 -3.25 7.69
N HIS A 58 19.73 -2.17 8.17
CA HIS A 58 19.41 -0.79 7.74
C HIS A 58 20.46 -0.16 6.83
N GLY A 59 19.99 0.62 5.86
CA GLY A 59 20.82 1.43 4.97
C GLY A 59 21.28 2.72 5.63
N THR A 60 22.42 3.28 5.18
CA THR A 60 22.98 4.52 5.77
C THR A 60 23.30 5.60 4.74
N ASP A 61 23.13 5.32 3.46
CA ASP A 61 23.56 6.14 2.33
C ASP A 61 22.56 6.18 1.17
N GLY A 62 21.45 5.43 1.27
CA GLY A 62 20.41 5.40 0.26
C GLY A 62 19.59 6.68 0.15
N PRO A 63 18.93 6.92 -0.98
CA PRO A 63 18.27 8.18 -1.29
C PRO A 63 17.03 8.50 -0.43
N ILE A 64 16.42 7.51 0.23
CA ILE A 64 15.23 7.70 1.07
C ILE A 64 15.66 7.81 2.55
N PRO A 65 15.61 9.00 3.16
CA PRO A 65 15.86 9.11 4.58
C PRO A 65 14.67 8.59 5.39
N VAL A 66 14.97 7.83 6.44
CA VAL A 66 13.99 7.21 7.34
C VAL A 66 14.31 7.61 8.77
N TRP A 67 13.28 7.98 9.53
CA TRP A 67 13.44 8.33 10.93
C TRP A 67 12.18 7.99 11.73
N ARG A 68 12.32 7.98 13.05
CA ARG A 68 11.29 7.68 14.04
C ARG A 68 11.20 8.86 15.00
N LEU A 69 9.98 9.28 15.33
CA LEU A 69 9.79 10.30 16.37
C LEU A 69 10.17 9.67 17.73
N PRO A 70 11.04 10.31 18.54
CA PRO A 70 11.36 9.80 19.86
C PRO A 70 10.12 9.75 20.76
N ARG A 71 9.97 8.69 21.56
CA ARG A 71 8.79 8.49 22.42
C ARG A 71 8.53 9.65 23.38
N LYS A 72 9.58 10.31 23.89
CA LYS A 72 9.46 11.50 24.75
C LYS A 72 8.69 12.67 24.09
N ASP A 73 8.63 12.68 22.76
CA ASP A 73 7.97 13.71 21.95
C ASP A 73 6.59 13.24 21.44
N PHE A 74 6.11 12.07 21.88
CA PHE A 74 4.78 11.58 21.55
C PHE A 74 3.69 12.49 22.12
N LEU A 75 2.62 12.66 21.33
CA LEU A 75 1.39 13.27 21.83
C LEU A 75 0.72 12.37 22.87
N PRO A 76 -0.07 12.93 23.80
CA PRO A 76 -0.71 12.17 24.87
C PRO A 76 -1.46 10.92 24.40
N VAL A 77 -2.18 11.00 23.27
CA VAL A 77 -2.90 9.85 22.71
C VAL A 77 -1.97 8.74 22.22
N ASN A 78 -0.81 9.08 21.64
CA ASN A 78 0.17 8.08 21.16
C ASN A 78 0.88 7.42 22.35
N GLU A 79 1.27 8.21 23.36
CA GLU A 79 1.87 7.67 24.58
C GLU A 79 0.88 6.80 25.36
N ALA A 80 -0.38 7.23 25.48
CA ALA A 80 -1.42 6.44 26.15
C ALA A 80 -1.73 5.13 25.41
N PHE A 81 -1.78 5.17 24.07
CA PHE A 81 -1.89 3.97 23.24
C PHE A 81 -0.71 3.03 23.47
N HIS A 82 0.53 3.54 23.41
CA HIS A 82 1.74 2.76 23.68
C HIS A 82 1.65 2.06 25.04
N GLN A 83 1.38 2.81 26.11
CA GLN A 83 1.25 2.25 27.47
C GLN A 83 0.14 1.21 27.57
N ALA A 84 -1.04 1.48 27.00
CA ALA A 84 -2.16 0.55 27.01
C ALA A 84 -1.85 -0.76 26.27
N THR A 85 -1.13 -0.69 25.14
CA THR A 85 -0.70 -1.88 24.39
C THR A 85 0.34 -2.70 25.17
N VAL A 86 1.31 -2.06 25.82
CA VAL A 86 2.29 -2.75 26.68
C VAL A 86 1.58 -3.41 27.87
N ALA A 87 0.67 -2.70 28.53
CA ALA A 87 -0.12 -3.23 29.65
C ALA A 87 -1.02 -4.41 29.24
N ALA A 88 -1.39 -4.49 27.96
CA ALA A 88 -2.14 -5.63 27.40
C ALA A 88 -1.24 -6.84 27.05
N GLY A 89 0.08 -6.74 27.21
CA GLY A 89 1.04 -7.83 27.01
C GLY A 89 1.77 -7.81 25.66
N PHE A 90 1.59 -6.78 24.83
CA PHE A 90 2.37 -6.66 23.59
C PHE A 90 3.78 -6.14 23.92
N PRO A 91 4.84 -6.71 23.32
CA PRO A 91 6.21 -6.28 23.59
C PRO A 91 6.45 -4.87 23.03
N GLU A 92 7.43 -4.16 23.62
CA GLU A 92 7.94 -2.92 23.03
C GLU A 92 8.80 -3.25 21.81
N ASP A 93 8.61 -2.47 20.75
CA ASP A 93 9.32 -2.59 19.47
C ASP A 93 9.95 -1.25 19.09
N PRO A 94 11.24 -1.02 19.41
CA PRO A 94 11.91 0.22 19.05
C PRO A 94 12.19 0.35 17.55
N ASP A 95 12.10 -0.75 16.78
CA ASP A 95 12.41 -0.78 15.36
C ASP A 95 11.49 -1.74 14.58
N MET A 96 10.40 -1.17 14.08
CA MET A 96 9.42 -1.92 13.30
C MET A 96 9.92 -2.43 11.93
N ASN A 97 11.13 -2.09 11.51
CA ASN A 97 11.76 -2.59 10.28
C ASN A 97 12.81 -3.68 10.55
N ASN A 98 13.05 -4.03 11.82
CA ASN A 98 13.82 -5.21 12.17
C ASN A 98 13.11 -6.48 11.65
N PRO A 99 13.83 -7.47 11.08
CA PRO A 99 13.23 -8.73 10.62
C PRO A 99 12.38 -9.45 11.70
N ASP A 100 12.78 -9.35 12.96
CA ASP A 100 12.12 -10.00 14.09
C ASP A 100 11.07 -9.10 14.79
N SER A 101 10.80 -7.92 14.23
CA SER A 101 9.84 -6.93 14.76
C SER A 101 8.47 -7.54 15.08
N THR A 102 7.95 -7.22 16.26
CA THR A 102 6.54 -7.40 16.64
C THR A 102 6.26 -6.54 17.86
N GLY A 103 5.01 -6.11 18.03
CA GLY A 103 4.59 -5.29 19.15
C GLY A 103 4.46 -3.81 18.83
N THR A 104 4.71 -2.97 19.84
CA THR A 104 4.30 -1.57 19.87
C THR A 104 5.48 -0.61 20.00
N GLY A 105 5.48 0.47 19.24
CA GLY A 105 6.56 1.46 19.32
C GLY A 105 6.53 2.51 18.22
N PRO A 106 7.64 3.25 18.03
CA PRO A 106 7.68 4.35 17.08
C PRO A 106 7.66 3.86 15.63
N VAL A 107 6.80 4.49 14.83
CA VAL A 107 6.64 4.13 13.42
C VAL A 107 7.73 4.80 12.59
N PRO A 108 8.47 4.07 11.74
CA PRO A 108 9.43 4.66 10.81
C PRO A 108 8.69 5.48 9.74
N MET A 109 9.20 6.67 9.46
CA MET A 109 8.63 7.65 8.55
C MET A 109 9.69 8.18 7.59
N ASN A 110 9.31 8.48 6.35
CA ASN A 110 10.19 9.11 5.35
C ASN A 110 9.96 10.62 5.24
N ASN A 111 10.02 11.32 6.37
CA ASN A 111 9.74 12.75 6.45
C ASN A 111 10.62 13.55 7.43
N PRO A 112 11.96 13.44 7.33
CA PRO A 112 12.85 14.14 8.25
C PRO A 112 12.57 15.65 8.28
N GLY A 113 12.55 16.24 9.47
CA GLY A 113 12.22 17.66 9.66
C GLY A 113 10.79 18.04 9.24
N GLY A 114 9.88 17.05 9.14
CA GLY A 114 8.49 17.26 8.70
C GLY A 114 8.33 17.34 7.17
N ILE A 115 9.41 17.20 6.40
CA ILE A 115 9.37 17.33 4.93
C ILE A 115 9.23 15.95 4.30
N ARG A 116 8.15 15.73 3.55
CA ARG A 116 7.93 14.50 2.77
C ARG A 116 9.08 14.21 1.82
N MET A 117 9.51 12.95 1.80
CA MET A 117 10.48 12.43 0.83
C MET A 117 9.84 11.39 -0.10
N SER A 118 9.41 11.83 -1.29
CA SER A 118 8.87 10.93 -2.33
C SER A 118 9.96 10.44 -3.28
N ALA A 119 9.67 9.39 -4.07
CA ALA A 119 10.57 8.93 -5.12
C ALA A 119 10.90 10.02 -6.15
N SER A 120 10.01 10.99 -6.38
CA SER A 120 10.31 12.15 -7.21
C SER A 120 11.44 13.01 -6.63
N LEU A 121 11.39 13.30 -5.33
CA LEU A 121 12.40 14.10 -4.65
C LEU A 121 13.73 13.33 -4.47
N ALA A 122 13.65 12.04 -4.18
CA ALA A 122 14.80 11.22 -3.82
C ALA A 122 15.53 10.62 -5.04
N TYR A 123 14.81 10.19 -6.08
CA TYR A 123 15.40 9.52 -7.25
C TYR A 123 15.39 10.39 -8.51
N LEU A 124 14.28 11.07 -8.82
CA LEU A 124 14.17 11.81 -10.08
C LEU A 124 14.87 13.17 -10.00
N ASN A 125 14.55 13.98 -9.00
CA ASN A 125 15.03 15.37 -8.89
C ASN A 125 16.56 15.50 -8.96
N PRO A 126 17.36 14.69 -8.24
CA PRO A 126 18.82 14.78 -8.34
C PRO A 126 19.35 14.46 -9.74
N ASN A 127 18.59 13.72 -10.55
CA ASN A 127 19.02 13.18 -11.83
C ASN A 127 18.38 13.85 -13.06
N ARG A 128 17.53 14.88 -12.87
CA ARG A 128 16.84 15.60 -13.96
C ARG A 128 17.77 16.28 -14.96
N HIS A 129 19.01 16.54 -14.56
CA HIS A 129 20.01 17.21 -15.41
C HIS A 129 20.63 16.27 -16.46
N ARG A 130 20.39 14.95 -16.38
CA ARG A 130 20.98 13.97 -17.28
C ARG A 130 20.34 14.07 -18.67
N LEU A 131 21.17 14.24 -19.71
CA LEU A 131 20.71 14.42 -21.09
C LEU A 131 19.99 13.19 -21.67
N ASN A 132 20.19 12.02 -21.08
CA ASN A 132 19.53 10.77 -21.46
C ASN A 132 18.23 10.49 -20.67
N LEU A 133 17.73 11.44 -19.88
CA LEU A 133 16.49 11.32 -19.13
C LEU A 133 15.48 12.41 -19.54
N THR A 134 14.38 11.99 -20.16
CA THR A 134 13.26 12.88 -20.49
C THR A 134 12.06 12.55 -19.61
N ILE A 135 11.51 13.57 -18.92
CA ILE A 135 10.31 13.45 -18.11
C ILE A 135 9.24 14.35 -18.71
N LYS A 136 8.13 13.78 -19.17
CA LYS A 136 7.01 14.53 -19.75
C LYS A 136 5.79 14.43 -18.84
N ALA A 137 5.34 15.56 -18.33
CA ALA A 137 4.12 15.67 -17.53
C ALA A 137 2.89 15.88 -18.43
N ASN A 138 1.69 15.66 -17.88
CA ASN A 138 0.41 15.84 -18.59
C ASN A 138 0.29 14.98 -19.86
N VAL A 139 0.87 13.79 -19.82
CA VAL A 139 0.78 12.77 -20.89
C VAL A 139 0.02 11.58 -20.32
N LEU A 140 -1.11 11.24 -20.93
CA LEU A 140 -1.88 10.04 -20.60
C LEU A 140 -1.49 8.92 -21.55
N ALA A 141 -1.09 7.76 -21.02
CA ALA A 141 -0.90 6.55 -21.83
C ALA A 141 -2.24 5.88 -22.09
N HIS A 142 -2.55 5.60 -23.35
CA HIS A 142 -3.82 5.00 -23.76
C HIS A 142 -3.69 3.49 -23.89
N ARG A 143 -2.62 3.03 -24.54
CA ARG A 143 -2.33 1.62 -24.78
C ARG A 143 -0.88 1.42 -25.24
N VAL A 144 -0.36 0.23 -25.00
CA VAL A 144 0.87 -0.28 -25.61
C VAL A 144 0.60 -0.64 -27.07
N LEU A 145 1.57 -0.34 -27.92
CA LEU A 145 1.54 -0.66 -29.34
C LEU A 145 2.44 -1.85 -29.64
N PHE A 146 1.97 -2.73 -30.52
CA PHE A 146 2.67 -3.96 -30.92
C PHE A 146 3.04 -3.93 -32.41
N ALA A 147 4.12 -4.63 -32.76
CA ALA A 147 4.65 -4.62 -34.12
C ALA A 147 3.65 -5.21 -35.15
N TYR A 148 3.57 -4.59 -36.32
CA TYR A 148 2.83 -5.16 -37.44
C TYR A 148 3.46 -6.49 -37.87
N GLY A 149 2.66 -7.56 -37.95
CA GLY A 149 3.12 -8.91 -38.29
C GLY A 149 3.73 -9.71 -37.14
N ASP A 150 3.97 -9.09 -35.98
CA ASP A 150 4.37 -9.77 -34.74
C ASP A 150 3.69 -9.09 -33.53
N PRO A 151 2.45 -9.48 -33.20
CA PRO A 151 1.70 -8.88 -32.09
C PRO A 151 2.31 -9.23 -30.72
N THR A 152 3.35 -10.07 -30.65
CA THR A 152 4.02 -10.40 -29.39
C THR A 152 5.06 -9.35 -28.99
N ARG A 153 5.47 -8.46 -29.90
CA ARG A 153 6.55 -7.49 -29.64
C ARG A 153 6.03 -6.08 -29.42
N ALA A 154 6.16 -5.58 -28.20
CA ALA A 154 5.88 -4.18 -27.89
C ALA A 154 6.91 -3.25 -28.55
N VAL A 155 6.44 -2.13 -29.12
CA VAL A 155 7.28 -1.18 -29.88
C VAL A 155 7.06 0.28 -29.47
N GLY A 156 6.08 0.57 -28.63
CA GLY A 156 5.77 1.92 -28.21
C GLY A 156 4.50 2.01 -27.39
N VAL A 157 4.10 3.24 -27.12
CA VAL A 157 2.87 3.58 -26.40
C VAL A 157 2.16 4.70 -27.17
N GLU A 158 0.86 4.52 -27.38
CA GLU A 158 -0.02 5.61 -27.82
C GLU A 158 -0.34 6.48 -26.61
N VAL A 159 -0.10 7.77 -26.73
CA VAL A 159 -0.27 8.72 -25.64
C VAL A 159 -1.05 9.94 -26.09
N GLU A 160 -1.65 10.65 -25.14
CA GLU A 160 -2.35 11.91 -25.37
C GLU A 160 -1.77 13.03 -24.50
N SER A 161 -1.56 14.21 -25.08
CA SER A 161 -1.15 15.43 -24.38
C SER A 161 -1.83 16.64 -24.99
N GLY A 162 -2.55 17.42 -24.18
CA GLY A 162 -3.22 18.63 -24.69
C GLY A 162 -4.30 18.35 -25.75
N GLY A 163 -4.93 17.17 -25.72
CA GLY A 163 -5.93 16.73 -26.70
C GLY A 163 -5.35 16.14 -27.99
N GLU A 164 -4.04 16.13 -28.15
CA GLU A 164 -3.36 15.52 -29.30
C GLU A 164 -2.83 14.13 -28.97
N LYS A 165 -3.16 13.15 -29.81
CA LYS A 165 -2.66 11.78 -29.72
C LYS A 165 -1.41 11.62 -30.58
N PHE A 166 -0.38 10.99 -30.02
CA PHE A 166 0.88 10.69 -30.71
C PHE A 166 1.51 9.42 -30.15
N THR A 167 2.48 8.87 -30.88
CA THR A 167 3.20 7.67 -30.47
C THR A 167 4.54 8.03 -29.84
N VAL A 168 4.89 7.34 -28.75
CA VAL A 168 6.25 7.30 -28.22
C VAL A 168 6.79 5.90 -28.44
N GLU A 169 7.80 5.77 -29.30
CA GLU A 169 8.45 4.50 -29.61
C GLU A 169 9.52 4.16 -28.57
N GLY A 170 9.74 2.87 -28.34
CA GLY A 170 10.75 2.38 -27.40
C GLY A 170 11.15 0.94 -27.69
N SER A 171 12.42 0.62 -27.45
CA SER A 171 12.94 -0.75 -27.57
C SER A 171 12.48 -1.65 -26.43
N GLU A 172 12.17 -1.08 -25.26
CA GLU A 172 11.59 -1.77 -24.11
C GLU A 172 10.61 -0.83 -23.41
N ILE A 173 9.41 -1.34 -23.12
CA ILE A 173 8.32 -0.60 -22.49
C ILE A 173 8.15 -1.13 -21.06
N ILE A 174 8.22 -0.23 -20.08
CA ILE A 174 8.12 -0.60 -18.66
C ILE A 174 6.92 0.13 -18.06
N LEU A 175 5.92 -0.64 -17.64
CA LEU A 175 4.71 -0.12 -17.01
C LEU A 175 4.94 0.04 -15.50
N CYS A 176 4.78 1.27 -15.02
CA CYS A 176 4.90 1.63 -13.59
C CYS A 176 3.68 2.43 -13.11
N ALA A 177 2.49 2.11 -13.62
CA ALA A 177 1.26 2.86 -13.36
C ALA A 177 0.53 2.43 -12.06
N GLY A 178 1.04 1.41 -11.38
CA GLY A 178 0.57 0.91 -10.09
C GLY A 178 -0.56 -0.11 -10.20
N GLY A 179 -0.96 -0.68 -9.05
CA GLY A 179 -1.93 -1.77 -8.91
C GLY A 179 -3.33 -1.57 -9.51
N ILE A 180 -3.64 -0.40 -10.07
CA ILE A 180 -4.93 -0.12 -10.72
C ILE A 180 -4.75 0.29 -12.18
N ALA A 181 -3.86 1.24 -12.47
CA ALA A 181 -3.74 1.76 -13.83
C ALA A 181 -2.91 0.85 -14.74
N THR A 182 -1.99 0.05 -14.19
CA THR A 182 -1.24 -0.93 -14.98
C THR A 182 -2.11 -2.05 -15.57
N PRO A 183 -2.94 -2.78 -14.80
CA PRO A 183 -3.83 -3.78 -15.38
C PRO A 183 -4.83 -3.14 -16.35
N GLN A 184 -5.36 -1.95 -16.04
CA GLN A 184 -6.22 -1.21 -16.98
C GLN A 184 -5.52 -0.95 -18.31
N LEU A 185 -4.27 -0.47 -18.27
CA LEU A 185 -3.49 -0.19 -19.48
C LEU A 185 -3.21 -1.48 -20.27
N LEU A 186 -2.91 -2.60 -19.62
CA LEU A 186 -2.76 -3.90 -20.29
C LEU A 186 -4.07 -4.34 -20.96
N LEU A 187 -5.20 -4.24 -20.27
CA LEU A 187 -6.52 -4.58 -20.81
C LEU A 187 -6.83 -3.73 -22.05
N LEU A 188 -6.63 -2.40 -21.98
CA LEU A 188 -6.80 -1.47 -23.10
C LEU A 188 -5.83 -1.73 -24.26
N SER A 189 -4.73 -2.43 -23.99
CA SER A 189 -3.74 -2.84 -24.99
C SER A 189 -4.05 -4.22 -25.61
N GLY A 190 -5.18 -4.85 -25.25
CA GLY A 190 -5.54 -6.19 -25.72
C GLY A 190 -4.82 -7.32 -25.00
N VAL A 191 -4.27 -7.07 -23.82
CA VAL A 191 -3.56 -8.05 -22.99
C VAL A 191 -4.36 -8.31 -21.71
N GLY A 192 -5.00 -9.47 -21.63
CA GLY A 192 -5.89 -9.81 -20.51
C GLY A 192 -6.88 -10.94 -20.85
N PRO A 193 -7.94 -11.15 -20.05
CA PRO A 193 -8.92 -12.20 -20.31
C PRO A 193 -9.64 -12.02 -21.66
N ALA A 194 -9.46 -12.96 -22.59
CA ALA A 194 -9.95 -12.82 -23.97
C ALA A 194 -11.47 -12.57 -24.08
N GLY A 195 -12.26 -13.18 -23.21
CA GLY A 195 -13.71 -12.96 -23.14
C GLY A 195 -14.06 -11.50 -22.82
N HIS A 196 -13.51 -10.98 -21.72
CA HIS A 196 -13.73 -9.58 -21.29
C HIS A 196 -13.26 -8.57 -22.34
N LEU A 197 -12.11 -8.82 -22.97
CA LEU A 197 -11.60 -7.96 -24.05
C LEU A 197 -12.56 -7.94 -25.25
N SER A 198 -13.09 -9.10 -25.63
CA SER A 198 -14.06 -9.22 -26.72
C SER A 198 -15.37 -8.49 -26.41
N ASP A 199 -15.87 -8.59 -25.18
CA ASP A 199 -17.07 -7.86 -24.71
C ASP A 199 -16.89 -6.34 -24.76
N MET A 200 -15.67 -5.85 -24.56
CA MET A 200 -15.30 -4.43 -24.68
C MET A 200 -14.97 -4.00 -26.11
N GLY A 201 -15.01 -4.91 -27.09
CA GLY A 201 -14.64 -4.62 -28.49
C GLY A 201 -13.14 -4.36 -28.70
N ILE A 202 -12.29 -4.85 -27.80
CA ILE A 202 -10.83 -4.68 -27.84
C ILE A 202 -10.20 -5.92 -28.50
N PRO A 203 -9.41 -5.77 -29.58
CA PRO A 203 -8.71 -6.89 -30.19
C PRO A 203 -7.76 -7.58 -29.21
N VAL A 204 -7.86 -8.90 -29.10
CA VAL A 204 -6.98 -9.69 -28.24
C VAL A 204 -5.59 -9.80 -28.87
N VAL A 205 -4.60 -9.24 -28.19
CA VAL A 205 -3.17 -9.41 -28.48
C VAL A 205 -2.65 -10.66 -27.77
N LYS A 206 -2.98 -10.80 -26.48
CA LYS A 206 -2.58 -11.95 -25.67
C LYS A 206 -3.64 -12.23 -24.62
N ASP A 207 -4.14 -13.47 -24.62
CA ASP A 207 -4.97 -13.97 -23.54
C ASP A 207 -4.10 -14.23 -22.29
N LEU A 208 -4.30 -13.39 -21.27
CA LEU A 208 -3.70 -13.52 -19.94
C LEU A 208 -4.82 -13.35 -18.90
N PRO A 209 -5.49 -14.43 -18.49
CA PRO A 209 -6.66 -14.34 -17.62
C PRO A 209 -6.35 -13.76 -16.22
N GLY A 210 -5.08 -13.72 -15.82
CA GLY A 210 -4.64 -13.10 -14.57
C GLY A 210 -4.67 -11.56 -14.55
N VAL A 211 -4.75 -10.87 -15.69
CA VAL A 211 -4.73 -9.40 -15.71
C VAL A 211 -6.00 -8.86 -15.07
N GLY A 212 -5.84 -8.03 -14.03
CA GLY A 212 -6.93 -7.46 -13.24
C GLY A 212 -7.42 -8.38 -12.11
N GLN A 213 -7.01 -9.63 -12.07
CA GLN A 213 -7.39 -10.60 -11.03
C GLN A 213 -6.44 -10.50 -9.82
N ASN A 214 -6.78 -11.15 -8.70
CA ASN A 214 -5.97 -11.11 -7.47
C ASN A 214 -5.74 -9.67 -6.96
N LEU A 215 -6.79 -8.84 -7.00
CA LEU A 215 -6.75 -7.49 -6.43
C LEU A 215 -6.61 -7.59 -4.91
N ARG A 216 -5.41 -7.30 -4.39
CA ARG A 216 -5.08 -7.32 -2.96
C ARG A 216 -5.02 -5.91 -2.40
N ASP A 217 -5.47 -5.74 -1.16
CA ASP A 217 -5.37 -4.50 -0.40
C ASP A 217 -5.47 -4.80 1.11
N HIS A 218 -5.18 -3.81 1.96
CA HIS A 218 -5.47 -3.88 3.39
C HIS A 218 -6.76 -3.15 3.71
N PRO A 219 -7.87 -3.85 4.04
CA PRO A 219 -9.06 -3.21 4.55
C PRO A 219 -8.79 -2.62 5.94
N LEU A 220 -9.43 -1.48 6.21
CA LEU A 220 -9.36 -0.83 7.50
C LEU A 220 -10.74 -0.42 8.00
N VAL A 221 -10.86 -0.28 9.31
CA VAL A 221 -11.95 0.44 9.99
C VAL A 221 -11.36 1.36 11.05
N THR A 222 -12.14 2.32 11.51
CA THR A 222 -11.72 3.26 12.56
C THR A 222 -12.66 3.19 13.74
N ILE A 223 -12.10 3.10 14.94
CA ILE A 223 -12.81 3.43 16.18
C ILE A 223 -12.68 4.92 16.38
N GLU A 224 -13.80 5.63 16.41
CA GLU A 224 -13.85 7.08 16.52
C GLU A 224 -14.25 7.49 17.94
N LEU A 225 -13.54 8.48 18.47
CA LEU A 225 -13.58 8.89 19.85
C LEU A 225 -13.71 10.41 19.93
N GLU A 226 -14.59 10.86 20.80
CA GLU A 226 -14.65 12.26 21.21
C GLU A 226 -13.60 12.51 22.29
N PRO A 227 -12.67 13.45 22.08
CA PRO A 227 -11.66 13.79 23.08
C PRO A 227 -12.28 14.60 24.22
N LYS A 228 -11.74 14.46 25.44
CA LYS A 228 -12.10 15.39 26.53
C LYS A 228 -11.61 16.81 26.26
N ASP A 229 -12.26 17.77 26.89
CA ASP A 229 -11.84 19.18 26.86
C ASP A 229 -10.37 19.32 27.28
N GLY A 230 -9.61 20.08 26.47
CA GLY A 230 -8.18 20.34 26.71
C GLY A 230 -7.22 19.30 26.15
N VAL A 231 -7.69 18.18 25.61
CA VAL A 231 -6.82 17.21 24.92
C VAL A 231 -6.27 17.81 23.63
N LYS A 232 -4.93 17.86 23.50
CA LYS A 232 -4.25 18.40 22.31
C LYS A 232 -4.52 17.53 21.08
N LEU A 233 -5.40 17.99 20.20
CA LEU A 233 -5.50 17.50 18.82
C LEU A 233 -4.47 18.25 17.98
N SER A 234 -3.42 17.56 17.55
CA SER A 234 -2.44 18.22 16.69
C SER A 234 -2.91 18.27 15.24
N THR A 235 -2.69 19.44 14.63
CA THR A 235 -2.86 19.68 13.19
C THR A 235 -1.53 19.88 12.44
N THR A 236 -0.41 19.98 13.16
CA THR A 236 0.91 20.29 12.60
C THR A 236 2.00 19.30 13.00
N GLU A 237 1.76 18.45 14.00
CA GLU A 237 2.70 17.43 14.47
C GLU A 237 2.59 16.16 13.60
N PRO A 238 3.60 15.27 13.62
CA PRO A 238 3.51 14.00 12.91
C PRO A 238 2.25 13.22 13.33
N ARG A 239 1.44 12.85 12.34
CA ARG A 239 0.12 12.25 12.55
C ARG A 239 0.19 10.82 13.11
N ILE A 240 1.10 10.03 12.55
CA ILE A 240 1.38 8.67 12.96
C ILE A 240 2.73 8.74 13.68
N GLN A 241 2.74 8.37 14.97
CA GLN A 241 3.93 8.44 15.81
C GLN A 241 4.23 7.07 16.40
N SER A 242 3.19 6.42 16.93
CA SER A 242 3.24 5.05 17.44
C SER A 242 2.33 4.12 16.63
N GLY A 243 2.55 2.82 16.73
CA GLY A 243 1.68 1.79 16.17
C GLY A 243 1.88 0.45 16.87
N LEU A 244 0.94 -0.48 16.67
CA LEU A 244 1.03 -1.87 17.09
C LEU A 244 0.98 -2.77 15.85
N ARG A 245 1.96 -3.66 15.69
CA ARG A 245 1.91 -4.80 14.76
C ARG A 245 1.81 -6.07 15.60
N TYR A 246 0.82 -6.92 15.32
CA TYR A 246 0.63 -8.13 16.11
C TYR A 246 -0.01 -9.23 15.28
N THR A 247 0.11 -10.45 15.78
CA THR A 247 -0.53 -11.65 15.21
C THR A 247 -1.89 -11.85 15.87
N ALA A 248 -2.96 -11.91 15.08
CA ALA A 248 -4.29 -12.21 15.59
C ALA A 248 -4.35 -13.59 16.26
N LYS A 249 -5.25 -13.75 17.23
CA LYS A 249 -5.41 -15.01 17.96
C LYS A 249 -5.81 -16.15 17.01
N GLY A 250 -4.94 -17.15 16.93
CA GLY A 250 -5.11 -18.33 16.09
C GLY A 250 -4.65 -18.14 14.64
N SER A 251 -3.95 -17.04 14.34
CA SER A 251 -3.23 -16.85 13.08
C SER A 251 -1.84 -17.47 13.17
N ASP A 252 -1.45 -18.17 12.11
CA ASP A 252 -0.06 -18.64 11.91
C ASP A 252 0.78 -17.59 11.15
N SER A 253 0.15 -16.52 10.66
CA SER A 253 0.81 -15.46 9.90
C SER A 253 1.22 -14.32 10.83
N ARG A 254 2.51 -14.24 11.16
CA ARG A 254 3.06 -13.20 12.03
C ARG A 254 2.68 -11.79 11.55
N ASN A 255 2.28 -10.91 12.47
CA ASN A 255 1.97 -9.50 12.20
C ASN A 255 0.89 -9.29 11.12
N ASP A 256 -0.12 -10.16 11.06
CA ASP A 256 -1.27 -10.03 10.15
C ASP A 256 -2.25 -8.91 10.54
N MET A 257 -2.01 -8.24 11.67
CA MET A 257 -2.79 -7.09 12.14
C MET A 257 -1.93 -5.87 12.43
N GLN A 258 -2.50 -4.68 12.22
CA GLN A 258 -1.86 -3.41 12.54
C GLN A 258 -2.85 -2.38 13.08
N LEU A 259 -2.48 -1.70 14.16
CA LEU A 259 -3.26 -0.62 14.76
C LEU A 259 -2.46 0.68 14.86
N PHE A 260 -3.12 1.82 14.65
CA PHE A 260 -2.52 3.14 14.85
C PHE A 260 -3.46 4.13 15.55
N PRO A 261 -3.03 4.80 16.63
CA PRO A 261 -3.72 5.97 17.15
C PRO A 261 -3.44 7.19 16.27
N SER A 262 -4.45 8.04 16.05
CA SER A 262 -4.28 9.33 15.38
C SER A 262 -5.39 10.31 15.74
N SER A 263 -5.17 11.61 15.50
CA SER A 263 -6.24 12.60 15.44
C SER A 263 -6.85 12.67 14.03
N PHE A 264 -8.06 13.22 13.93
CA PHE A 264 -8.74 13.47 12.65
C PHE A 264 -9.55 14.79 12.66
N THR A 265 -9.83 15.32 11.47
CA THR A 265 -10.82 16.38 11.25
C THR A 265 -11.83 15.92 10.20
N GLY A 266 -13.05 15.61 10.62
CA GLY A 266 -14.14 15.03 9.82
C GLY A 266 -14.35 13.52 10.02
N LEU A 267 -15.60 13.06 9.89
CA LEU A 267 -16.08 11.71 10.26
C LEU A 267 -15.53 10.55 9.39
N ARG A 268 -14.89 10.81 8.25
CA ARG A 268 -14.38 9.76 7.34
C ARG A 268 -13.07 10.09 6.65
N ALA A 269 -12.59 11.31 6.80
CA ALA A 269 -11.40 11.80 6.11
C ALA A 269 -10.19 11.74 7.04
N GLY A 270 -9.11 11.16 6.52
CA GLY A 270 -7.82 11.22 7.16
C GLY A 270 -7.03 12.43 6.74
N ASP A 271 -7.39 13.65 7.16
CA ASP A 271 -6.44 14.75 7.07
C ASP A 271 -6.78 15.91 8.02
N PRO A 272 -5.96 16.23 9.04
CA PRO A 272 -6.04 17.51 9.75
C PRO A 272 -5.63 18.74 8.91
N LEU A 273 -5.08 18.55 7.70
CA LEU A 273 -4.66 19.61 6.77
C LEU A 273 -5.68 19.90 5.66
N GLN A 274 -6.65 19.01 5.38
CA GLN A 274 -7.78 19.37 4.51
C GLN A 274 -8.81 20.18 5.30
N GLY A 275 -8.48 21.45 5.50
CA GLY A 275 -9.43 22.50 5.87
C GLY A 275 -9.71 22.57 7.36
N ARG A 276 -9.10 23.58 8.01
CA ARG A 276 -9.73 24.26 9.15
C ARG A 276 -11.10 24.76 8.70
N SER A 277 -12.12 23.93 8.83
CA SER A 277 -13.51 24.36 8.82
C SER A 277 -13.99 24.26 10.26
N PRO A 278 -14.49 25.35 10.87
CA PRO A 278 -15.08 25.33 12.22
C PRO A 278 -16.17 24.26 12.38
N ASP A 279 -16.76 23.82 11.27
CA ASP A 279 -17.92 22.93 11.22
C ASP A 279 -17.55 21.44 11.09
N ARG A 280 -16.25 21.10 11.00
CA ARG A 280 -15.81 19.70 10.90
C ARG A 280 -15.55 19.12 12.31
N PRO A 281 -16.27 18.05 12.71
CA PRO A 281 -16.02 17.41 13.99
C PRO A 281 -14.59 16.88 14.04
N GLN A 282 -13.89 17.18 15.11
CA GLN A 282 -12.51 16.74 15.35
C GLN A 282 -12.53 15.66 16.41
N GLY A 283 -11.61 14.70 16.31
CA GLY A 283 -11.52 13.67 17.33
C GLY A 283 -10.27 12.83 17.30
N LEU A 284 -10.29 11.79 18.13
CA LEU A 284 -9.25 10.77 18.20
C LEU A 284 -9.77 9.49 17.57
N ARG A 285 -8.88 8.69 16.99
CA ARG A 285 -9.24 7.39 16.46
C ARG A 285 -8.15 6.35 16.65
N ILE A 286 -8.58 5.09 16.75
CA ILE A 286 -7.71 3.92 16.58
C ILE A 286 -8.07 3.31 15.22
N THR A 287 -7.12 3.31 14.29
CA THR A 287 -7.28 2.69 12.97
C THR A 287 -6.92 1.22 13.08
N CYS A 288 -7.86 0.32 12.80
CA CYS A 288 -7.64 -1.12 12.76
C CYS A 288 -7.45 -1.57 11.32
N ILE A 289 -6.37 -2.26 11.01
CA ILE A 289 -5.99 -2.64 9.64
C ILE A 289 -5.69 -4.14 9.62
N LEU A 290 -6.34 -4.85 8.69
CA LEU A 290 -6.01 -6.24 8.37
C LEU A 290 -4.85 -6.25 7.36
N LYS A 291 -3.69 -6.74 7.77
CA LYS A 291 -2.44 -6.70 7.00
C LYS A 291 -2.24 -7.88 6.06
N LEU A 292 -3.03 -8.93 6.20
CA LEU A 292 -3.02 -10.08 5.30
C LEU A 292 -4.43 -10.63 5.16
N ALA A 293 -5.23 -9.99 4.30
CA ALA A 293 -6.58 -10.42 4.02
C ALA A 293 -6.58 -11.69 3.16
N ASP A 294 -7.44 -12.64 3.50
CA ASP A 294 -7.63 -13.85 2.71
C ASP A 294 -8.34 -13.51 1.40
N SER A 295 -9.29 -12.58 1.46
CA SER A 295 -10.04 -12.14 0.29
C SER A 295 -9.15 -11.52 -0.78
N ALA A 296 -9.53 -11.78 -2.02
CA ALA A 296 -8.92 -11.22 -3.22
C ALA A 296 -10.04 -10.74 -4.13
N GLY A 297 -9.88 -9.55 -4.66
CA GLY A 297 -10.84 -8.94 -5.56
C GLY A 297 -10.48 -9.09 -7.03
N GLU A 298 -11.14 -8.29 -7.84
CA GLU A 298 -10.83 -8.11 -9.25
C GLU A 298 -11.01 -6.67 -9.74
N LEU A 299 -10.41 -6.41 -10.90
CA LEU A 299 -10.47 -5.17 -11.65
C LEU A 299 -10.81 -5.48 -13.10
N THR A 300 -11.86 -4.84 -13.61
CA THR A 300 -12.29 -4.94 -15.01
C THR A 300 -12.47 -3.57 -15.64
N LEU A 301 -12.55 -3.52 -16.97
CA LEU A 301 -12.86 -2.28 -17.68
C LEU A 301 -14.37 -2.00 -17.62
N ASN A 302 -14.73 -0.73 -17.44
CA ASN A 302 -16.10 -0.26 -17.67
C ASN A 302 -16.36 0.07 -19.15
N SER A 303 -15.30 0.48 -19.87
CA SER A 303 -15.34 0.84 -21.28
C SER A 303 -13.95 0.72 -21.91
N ALA A 304 -13.85 0.91 -23.22
CA ALA A 304 -12.57 1.01 -23.94
C ALA A 304 -11.98 2.44 -23.92
N ASP A 305 -12.58 3.40 -23.21
CA ASP A 305 -12.01 4.74 -23.04
C ASP A 305 -10.95 4.73 -21.93
N PRO A 306 -9.68 5.09 -22.22
CA PRO A 306 -8.62 5.15 -21.20
C PRO A 306 -8.86 6.17 -20.09
N SER A 307 -9.76 7.14 -20.30
CA SER A 307 -10.14 8.15 -19.31
C SER A 307 -11.20 7.64 -18.32
N ASP A 308 -11.93 6.60 -18.69
CA ASP A 308 -12.93 6.01 -17.82
C ASP A 308 -12.26 5.20 -16.71
N PRO A 309 -12.64 5.38 -15.43
CA PRO A 309 -12.10 4.58 -14.35
C PRO A 309 -12.53 3.11 -14.49
N PRO A 310 -11.66 2.14 -14.16
CA PRO A 310 -12.02 0.74 -14.17
C PRO A 310 -12.99 0.43 -13.03
N TYR A 311 -13.72 -0.68 -13.15
CA TYR A 311 -14.50 -1.25 -12.07
C TYR A 311 -13.58 -1.99 -11.10
N LEU A 312 -13.80 -1.81 -9.79
CA LEU A 312 -13.00 -2.40 -8.72
C LEU A 312 -13.92 -3.11 -7.75
N GLU A 313 -13.73 -4.42 -7.61
CA GLU A 313 -14.43 -5.21 -6.60
C GLU A 313 -13.41 -5.80 -5.63
N TYR A 314 -13.25 -5.18 -4.45
CA TYR A 314 -12.24 -5.61 -3.47
C TYR A 314 -12.61 -6.85 -2.65
N ARG A 315 -13.92 -7.17 -2.54
CA ARG A 315 -14.43 -8.28 -1.72
C ARG A 315 -13.94 -8.24 -0.26
N TYR A 316 -13.90 -7.05 0.34
CA TYR A 316 -13.50 -6.91 1.75
C TYR A 316 -14.41 -7.70 2.69
N PHE A 317 -13.79 -8.38 3.65
CA PHE A 317 -14.49 -9.12 4.70
C PHE A 317 -15.43 -10.21 4.14
N GLU A 318 -15.11 -10.76 2.97
CA GLU A 318 -15.84 -11.86 2.37
C GLU A 318 -15.69 -13.14 3.19
N THR A 319 -14.49 -13.42 3.70
CA THR A 319 -14.21 -14.59 4.52
C THR A 319 -14.56 -14.38 5.99
N GLU A 320 -14.93 -15.46 6.69
CA GLU A 320 -15.13 -15.42 8.15
C GLU A 320 -13.83 -15.13 8.90
N TRP A 321 -12.69 -15.56 8.35
CA TRP A 321 -11.39 -15.36 8.98
C TRP A 321 -10.96 -13.89 8.98
N ASP A 322 -11.21 -13.16 7.88
CA ASP A 322 -11.01 -11.71 7.85
C ASP A 322 -11.86 -10.99 8.90
N ARG A 323 -13.14 -11.37 9.00
CA ARG A 323 -14.07 -10.76 9.96
C ARG A 323 -13.66 -11.04 11.40
N LYS A 324 -13.35 -12.29 11.74
CA LYS A 324 -12.92 -12.70 13.09
C LYS A 324 -11.71 -11.89 13.58
N ARG A 325 -10.67 -11.73 12.73
CA ARG A 325 -9.48 -10.94 13.06
C ARG A 325 -9.80 -9.46 13.26
N MET A 326 -10.70 -8.91 12.44
CA MET A 326 -11.15 -7.52 12.60
C MET A 326 -12.00 -7.30 13.84
N ARG A 327 -12.85 -8.25 14.23
CA ARG A 327 -13.58 -8.21 15.52
C ARG A 327 -12.59 -8.19 16.69
N GLU A 328 -11.56 -9.03 16.66
CA GLU A 328 -10.50 -9.04 17.67
C GLU A 328 -9.79 -7.68 17.77
N ALA A 329 -9.39 -7.09 16.64
CA ALA A 329 -8.76 -5.76 16.62
C ALA A 329 -9.64 -4.68 17.25
N ILE A 330 -10.96 -4.72 17.00
CA ILE A 330 -11.90 -3.80 17.60
C ILE A 330 -11.96 -4.03 19.11
N HIS A 331 -12.18 -5.26 19.57
CA HIS A 331 -12.25 -5.57 21.01
C HIS A 331 -10.96 -5.21 21.77
N LEU A 332 -9.78 -5.48 21.19
CA LEU A 332 -8.50 -5.06 21.75
C LEU A 332 -8.42 -3.54 21.88
N SER A 333 -8.79 -2.82 20.83
CA SER A 333 -8.76 -1.36 20.83
C SER A 333 -9.70 -0.78 21.89
N LEU A 334 -10.86 -1.39 22.12
CA LEU A 334 -11.78 -1.00 23.20
C LEU A 334 -11.20 -1.25 24.59
N LYS A 335 -10.54 -2.40 24.79
CA LYS A 335 -9.82 -2.71 26.02
C LYS A 335 -8.72 -1.68 26.31
N PHE A 336 -8.04 -1.16 25.29
CA PHE A 336 -7.02 -0.12 25.48
C PHE A 336 -7.61 1.18 26.04
N LEU A 337 -8.86 1.52 25.69
CA LEU A 337 -9.54 2.72 26.20
C LEU A 337 -9.82 2.65 27.70
N GLU A 338 -9.89 1.45 28.28
CA GLU A 338 -10.08 1.24 29.72
C GLU A 338 -8.80 1.51 30.53
N HIS A 339 -7.65 1.67 29.85
CA HIS A 339 -6.37 1.87 30.52
C HIS A 339 -6.35 3.22 31.27
N PRO A 340 -5.80 3.30 32.50
CA PRO A 340 -5.83 4.51 33.34
C PRO A 340 -5.22 5.77 32.72
N VAL A 341 -4.34 5.64 31.72
CA VAL A 341 -3.78 6.79 31.00
C VAL A 341 -4.48 7.11 29.68
N PHE A 342 -5.25 6.17 29.12
CA PHE A 342 -5.97 6.37 27.87
C PHE A 342 -7.38 6.88 28.14
N GLY A 343 -8.14 6.20 28.99
CA GLY A 343 -9.52 6.54 29.32
C GLY A 343 -9.73 8.03 29.67
N PRO A 344 -8.86 8.66 30.47
CA PRO A 344 -8.98 10.09 30.77
C PRO A 344 -8.86 11.05 29.57
N LEU A 345 -8.38 10.60 28.41
CA LEU A 345 -8.28 11.41 27.19
C LEU A 345 -9.57 11.41 26.36
N VAL A 346 -10.50 10.50 26.66
CA VAL A 346 -11.70 10.24 25.86
C VAL A 346 -12.94 10.62 26.65
N GLU A 347 -13.79 11.46 26.05
CA GLU A 347 -15.10 11.80 26.62
C GLU A 347 -16.08 10.67 26.39
N ARG A 348 -16.18 10.20 25.13
CA ARG A 348 -16.98 9.03 24.76
C ARG A 348 -16.53 8.41 23.43
N ARG A 349 -16.93 7.15 23.22
CA ARG A 349 -16.82 6.48 21.92
C ARG A 349 -17.96 6.94 21.00
N LEU A 350 -17.61 7.35 19.78
CA LEU A 350 -18.55 7.77 18.74
C LEU A 350 -18.99 6.58 17.88
N SER A 351 -18.03 5.74 17.47
CA SER A 351 -18.25 4.58 16.60
C SER A 351 -17.13 3.56 16.82
N PRO A 352 -17.40 2.24 16.81
CA PRO A 352 -18.73 1.61 16.86
C PRO A 352 -19.48 1.95 18.17
N THR A 353 -20.82 1.89 18.15
CA THR A 353 -21.66 2.06 19.34
C THR A 353 -21.73 0.79 20.19
N ASP A 354 -22.34 0.86 21.38
CA ASP A 354 -22.57 -0.34 22.22
C ASP A 354 -23.42 -1.40 21.52
N ALA A 355 -24.39 -0.96 20.70
CA ALA A 355 -25.24 -1.86 19.91
C ALA A 355 -24.44 -2.55 18.80
N ASP A 356 -23.52 -1.83 18.16
CA ASP A 356 -22.67 -2.38 17.09
C ASP A 356 -21.73 -3.48 17.63
N VAL A 357 -21.28 -3.39 18.88
CA VAL A 357 -20.36 -4.36 19.48
C VAL A 357 -21.05 -5.40 20.36
N ALA A 358 -22.38 -5.42 20.40
CA ALA A 358 -23.16 -6.30 21.28
C ALA A 358 -23.09 -7.77 20.86
N THR A 359 -22.93 -8.05 19.56
CA THR A 359 -22.85 -9.41 18.99
C THR A 359 -21.93 -9.42 17.78
N ASP A 360 -21.35 -10.59 17.45
CA ASP A 360 -20.54 -10.77 16.25
C ASP A 360 -21.29 -10.35 14.97
N ASN A 361 -22.59 -10.67 14.88
CA ASN A 361 -23.41 -10.30 13.72
C ASN A 361 -23.62 -8.78 13.58
N ALA A 362 -23.85 -8.08 14.69
CA ALA A 362 -23.96 -6.63 14.69
C ALA A 362 -22.62 -6.00 14.29
N LEU A 363 -21.52 -6.54 14.80
CA LEU A 363 -20.19 -6.04 14.52
C LEU A 363 -19.78 -6.28 13.06
N ASP A 364 -20.16 -7.43 12.49
CA ASP A 364 -19.93 -7.75 11.08
C ASP A 364 -20.75 -6.84 10.14
N ALA A 365 -21.98 -6.52 10.51
CA ALA A 365 -22.78 -5.54 9.79
C ALA A 365 -22.12 -4.14 9.84
N TRP A 366 -21.64 -3.74 11.02
CA TRP A 366 -20.91 -2.49 11.18
C TRP A 366 -19.60 -2.47 10.37
N LEU A 367 -18.82 -3.56 10.38
CA LEU A 367 -17.60 -3.71 9.58
C LEU A 367 -17.88 -3.46 8.10
N ARG A 368 -18.92 -4.08 7.53
CA ARG A 368 -19.29 -3.91 6.11
C ARG A 368 -19.73 -2.49 5.77
N GLN A 369 -20.38 -1.78 6.71
CA GLN A 369 -20.83 -0.41 6.51
C GLN A 369 -19.71 0.64 6.66
N ASN A 370 -18.65 0.31 7.41
CA ASN A 370 -17.59 1.26 7.79
C ASN A 370 -16.21 0.91 7.23
N VAL A 371 -16.09 -0.18 6.46
CA VAL A 371 -14.84 -0.54 5.80
C VAL A 371 -14.36 0.56 4.87
N ALA A 372 -13.07 0.84 4.94
CA ALA A 372 -12.35 1.68 4.01
C ALA A 372 -11.09 0.98 3.52
N THR A 373 -10.45 1.58 2.53
CA THR A 373 -9.19 1.11 1.94
C THR A 373 -8.01 1.88 2.53
N THR A 374 -6.90 1.19 2.82
CA THR A 374 -5.60 1.84 3.10
C THR A 374 -4.90 2.35 1.85
N GLN A 375 -5.45 2.07 0.65
CA GLN A 375 -4.88 2.38 -0.66
C GLN A 375 -3.56 1.65 -0.93
N HIS A 376 -3.46 0.40 -0.49
CA HIS A 376 -2.32 -0.50 -0.71
C HIS A 376 -2.58 -1.51 -1.83
N THR A 377 -3.43 -1.13 -2.80
CA THR A 377 -3.80 -1.93 -3.96
C THR A 377 -2.59 -2.55 -4.68
N SER A 378 -2.60 -3.87 -4.83
CA SER A 378 -1.54 -4.70 -5.41
C SER A 378 -2.09 -5.98 -6.05
N GLY A 379 -1.22 -6.78 -6.69
CA GLY A 379 -1.51 -8.14 -7.16
C GLY A 379 -2.27 -8.31 -8.47
N THR A 380 -2.75 -7.22 -9.05
CA THR A 380 -3.52 -7.20 -10.30
C THR A 380 -2.78 -7.60 -11.57
N CYS A 381 -1.47 -7.78 -11.50
CA CYS A 381 -0.61 -8.32 -12.55
C CYS A 381 0.41 -9.31 -11.94
N LYS A 382 -0.07 -10.19 -11.05
CA LYS A 382 0.74 -11.11 -10.23
C LYS A 382 1.89 -11.77 -11.00
N MET A 383 3.08 -11.76 -10.40
CA MET A 383 4.22 -12.58 -10.83
C MET A 383 4.03 -14.04 -10.41
N GLY A 384 4.51 -14.96 -11.23
CA GLY A 384 4.51 -16.38 -10.88
C GLY A 384 5.35 -17.20 -11.87
N PRO A 385 5.51 -18.51 -11.64
CA PRO A 385 6.22 -19.44 -12.53
C PRO A 385 5.37 -19.77 -13.77
N GLU A 386 5.98 -20.43 -14.76
CA GLU A 386 5.28 -20.82 -16.00
C GLU A 386 4.13 -21.79 -15.76
N SER A 387 4.18 -22.54 -14.66
CA SER A 387 3.11 -23.44 -14.25
C SER A 387 1.89 -22.73 -13.63
N ASP A 388 1.98 -21.43 -13.31
CA ASP A 388 0.84 -20.66 -12.79
C ASP A 388 0.08 -20.01 -13.96
N PRO A 389 -1.12 -20.51 -14.33
CA PRO A 389 -1.90 -19.96 -15.43
C PRO A 389 -2.45 -18.54 -15.16
N MET A 390 -2.44 -18.10 -13.89
CA MET A 390 -2.89 -16.78 -13.48
C MET A 390 -1.73 -15.78 -13.35
N ALA A 391 -0.48 -16.20 -13.57
CA ALA A 391 0.64 -15.29 -13.59
C ALA A 391 0.58 -14.38 -14.84
N VAL A 392 0.79 -13.08 -14.63
CA VAL A 392 0.83 -12.07 -15.70
C VAL A 392 2.26 -11.74 -16.08
N VAL A 393 3.16 -11.70 -15.10
CA VAL A 393 4.59 -11.52 -15.31
C VAL A 393 5.39 -12.72 -14.79
N ASP A 394 6.62 -12.86 -15.26
CA ASP A 394 7.60 -13.76 -14.64
C ASP A 394 8.35 -13.07 -13.49
N GLN A 395 9.24 -13.82 -12.81
CA GLN A 395 10.05 -13.30 -11.71
C GLN A 395 10.99 -12.14 -12.10
N TYR A 396 11.19 -11.88 -13.39
CA TYR A 396 12.00 -10.78 -13.91
C TYR A 396 11.13 -9.62 -14.41
N CYS A 397 9.87 -9.56 -13.98
CA CYS A 397 8.91 -8.52 -14.32
C CYS A 397 8.49 -8.50 -15.80
N ARG A 398 8.82 -9.51 -16.61
CA ARG A 398 8.48 -9.56 -18.04
C ARG A 398 7.05 -10.05 -18.22
N VAL A 399 6.26 -9.35 -19.04
CA VAL A 399 4.87 -9.77 -19.32
C VAL A 399 4.89 -11.07 -20.13
N ARG A 400 4.11 -12.05 -19.67
CA ARG A 400 4.19 -13.42 -20.17
C ARG A 400 3.74 -13.54 -21.63
N GLY A 401 4.60 -14.17 -22.44
CA GLY A 401 4.36 -14.37 -23.87
C GLY A 401 4.46 -13.11 -24.72
N LEU A 402 4.98 -12.01 -24.16
CA LEU A 402 5.26 -10.76 -24.86
C LEU A 402 6.74 -10.40 -24.74
N GLN A 403 7.26 -9.77 -25.77
CA GLN A 403 8.62 -9.26 -25.85
C GLN A 403 8.61 -7.76 -25.60
N ASN A 404 9.70 -7.25 -25.01
CA ASN A 404 9.94 -5.83 -24.77
C ASN A 404 8.87 -5.13 -23.90
N LEU A 405 8.16 -5.88 -23.05
CA LEU A 405 7.17 -5.34 -22.14
C LEU A 405 7.39 -5.87 -20.72
N ARG A 406 7.50 -4.96 -19.76
CA ARG A 406 7.61 -5.27 -18.33
C ARG A 406 6.60 -4.50 -17.49
N VAL A 407 6.34 -5.02 -16.29
CA VAL A 407 5.59 -4.32 -15.25
C VAL A 407 6.44 -4.22 -13.99
N VAL A 408 6.72 -3.00 -13.53
CA VAL A 408 7.56 -2.74 -12.36
C VAL A 408 6.82 -1.81 -11.40
N ASP A 409 5.82 -2.36 -10.73
CA ASP A 409 5.07 -1.71 -9.67
C ASP A 409 4.36 -2.74 -8.77
N LEU A 410 3.54 -2.27 -7.82
CA LEU A 410 2.84 -3.13 -6.86
C LEU A 410 1.85 -4.13 -7.47
N SER A 411 1.43 -3.96 -8.73
CA SER A 411 0.54 -4.94 -9.39
C SER A 411 1.17 -6.33 -9.48
N ILE A 412 2.51 -6.45 -9.47
CA ILE A 412 3.18 -7.75 -9.62
C ILE A 412 3.19 -8.59 -8.35
N CYS A 413 2.87 -8.02 -7.18
CA CYS A 413 3.00 -8.74 -5.91
C CYS A 413 2.05 -9.95 -5.86
N PRO A 414 2.51 -11.19 -5.62
CA PRO A 414 1.64 -12.35 -5.48
C PRO A 414 0.60 -12.19 -4.38
N ASN A 415 1.02 -11.61 -3.27
CA ASN A 415 0.15 -11.15 -2.20
C ASN A 415 0.63 -9.77 -1.70
N VAL A 416 -0.22 -9.04 -1.00
CA VAL A 416 0.18 -7.78 -0.37
C VAL A 416 1.09 -8.08 0.83
N VAL A 417 2.16 -7.29 1.00
CA VAL A 417 3.04 -7.41 2.18
C VAL A 417 2.34 -6.92 3.43
N ARG A 418 2.67 -7.48 4.61
CA ARG A 418 2.16 -7.06 5.93
C ARG A 418 2.75 -5.74 6.43
N ALA A 419 2.74 -4.72 5.57
CA ALA A 419 3.28 -3.38 5.81
C ALA A 419 2.64 -2.33 4.89
N ASN A 420 2.95 -1.04 5.09
CA ASN A 420 2.62 -0.03 4.08
C ASN A 420 3.45 -0.30 2.82
N THR A 421 2.84 -0.20 1.64
CA THR A 421 3.44 -0.75 0.41
C THR A 421 4.46 0.17 -0.28
N ASN A 422 4.76 1.34 0.29
CA ASN A 422 5.68 2.30 -0.33
C ASN A 422 7.12 1.77 -0.40
N ALA A 423 7.65 1.21 0.68
CA ALA A 423 9.00 0.62 0.68
C ALA A 423 9.09 -0.55 -0.30
N THR A 424 8.06 -1.40 -0.33
CA THR A 424 7.95 -2.52 -1.28
C THR A 424 7.92 -2.05 -2.74
N ALA A 425 7.19 -0.99 -3.06
CA ALA A 425 7.17 -0.44 -4.43
C ALA A 425 8.57 0.02 -4.87
N ILE A 426 9.33 0.65 -3.97
CA ILE A 426 10.69 1.13 -4.26
C ILE A 426 11.66 -0.04 -4.38
N VAL A 427 11.58 -1.05 -3.50
CA VAL A 427 12.47 -2.22 -3.59
C VAL A 427 12.23 -3.03 -4.85
N ILE A 428 10.97 -3.14 -5.32
CA ILE A 428 10.63 -3.76 -6.61
C ILE A 428 11.36 -3.04 -7.74
N ALA A 429 11.34 -1.70 -7.75
CA ALA A 429 12.03 -0.91 -8.76
C ALA A 429 13.56 -1.05 -8.68
N GLU A 430 14.14 -0.99 -7.47
CA GLU A 430 15.58 -1.18 -7.25
C GLU A 430 16.07 -2.56 -7.69
N ARG A 431 15.28 -3.60 -7.41
CA ARG A 431 15.58 -4.97 -7.84
C ARG A 431 15.50 -5.10 -9.36
N ALA A 432 14.39 -4.66 -9.95
CA ALA A 432 14.15 -4.77 -11.38
C ALA A 432 15.13 -3.95 -12.23
N ALA A 433 15.59 -2.79 -11.74
CA ALA A 433 16.58 -1.95 -12.42
C ALA A 433 17.89 -2.70 -12.71
N GLY A 434 18.25 -3.72 -11.91
CA GLY A 434 19.42 -4.56 -12.18
C GLY A 434 19.26 -5.54 -13.35
N TRP A 435 18.06 -5.70 -13.90
CA TRP A 435 17.75 -6.61 -15.01
C TRP A 435 17.39 -5.89 -16.32
N ILE A 436 17.38 -4.56 -16.29
CA ILE A 436 17.05 -3.70 -17.43
C ILE A 436 18.39 -3.13 -17.93
N ASN A 437 18.66 -3.31 -19.23
CA ASN A 437 19.91 -2.90 -19.86
C ASN A 437 19.79 -1.55 -20.57
#